data_AF-A0A1E4A9R8-F1
#
_entry.id   AF-A0A1E4A9R8-F1
#
_cell.length_a   1.000
_cell.length_b   1.000
_cell.length_c   1.000
_cell.angle_alpha   90.00
_cell.angle_beta   90.00
_cell.angle_gamma   90.00
#
_symmetry.space_group_name_H-M   'P 1'
#
loop_
_entity.id
_entity.type
_entity.pdbx_description
1 polymer ?
#
loop_
_entity_poly.entity_id
_entity_poly.type
_entity_poly.pdbx_seq_one_letter_code
_entity_poly.pdbx_strand_id
1 'polypeptide(L)'
;MSGCVEKWEPKPLTVTQLIAGNEKKVWKFHSIEIIDEGEVEGPYSASEIYLPCSRDNEYIFYNNEEKTFEYTSGTIKCSTSESDVLLSDAWSYTTVDATLEFALPLALFGDIYILPFTVKKLTDTEIVLEVYFTKVYVEETDASYRVTLRSDSSR
;
A
#
# COMPACT_ATOMS: atom_id res chain seq x y z
N MET A 1 42.64 26.43 -14.80
CA MET A 1 41.93 25.19 -14.41
C MET A 1 40.56 25.61 -13.90
N SER A 2 39.56 25.67 -14.79
CA SER A 2 38.18 25.96 -14.38
C SER A 2 37.52 24.62 -14.09
N GLY A 3 37.26 24.35 -12.81
CA GLY A 3 36.52 23.16 -12.38
C GLY A 3 35.06 23.37 -12.72
N CYS A 4 34.53 22.56 -13.64
CA CYS A 4 33.10 22.39 -13.81
C CYS A 4 32.54 21.82 -12.50
N VAL A 5 31.84 22.65 -11.74
CA VAL A 5 30.92 22.16 -10.71
C VAL A 5 29.76 21.55 -11.49
N GLU A 6 29.74 20.21 -11.61
CA GLU A 6 28.55 19.51 -12.07
C GLU A 6 27.39 19.93 -11.18
N LYS A 7 26.35 20.50 -11.79
CA LYS A 7 25.08 20.73 -11.11
C LYS A 7 24.59 19.37 -10.64
N TRP A 8 24.60 19.17 -9.32
CA TRP A 8 23.94 18.04 -8.70
C TRP A 8 22.43 18.21 -8.91
N GLU A 9 21.87 17.52 -9.89
CA GLU A 9 20.43 17.39 -10.07
C GLU A 9 19.99 16.06 -9.42
N PRO A 10 19.02 16.08 -8.49
CA PRO A 10 18.56 14.87 -7.83
C PRO A 10 17.98 13.91 -8.88
N LYS A 11 18.51 12.69 -8.93
CA LYS A 11 17.96 11.64 -9.80
C LYS A 11 16.52 11.34 -9.34
N PRO A 12 15.57 11.21 -10.28
CA PRO A 12 14.21 10.80 -9.93
C PRO A 12 14.25 9.42 -9.26
N LEU A 13 13.45 9.25 -8.21
CA LEU A 13 13.33 7.98 -7.49
C LEU A 13 12.80 6.89 -8.43
N THR A 14 13.33 5.68 -8.30
CA THR A 14 12.75 4.50 -8.96
C THR A 14 11.40 4.16 -8.32
N VAL A 15 10.55 3.40 -9.03
CA VAL A 15 9.26 2.95 -8.47
C VAL A 15 9.46 2.18 -7.17
N THR A 16 10.47 1.30 -7.10
CA THR A 16 10.86 0.59 -5.88
C THR A 16 11.19 1.56 -4.75
N GLN A 17 11.93 2.63 -5.02
CA GLN A 17 12.25 3.64 -4.00
C GLN A 17 11.03 4.48 -3.59
N LEU A 18 10.08 4.71 -4.49
CA LEU A 18 8.82 5.37 -4.12
C LEU A 18 8.01 4.51 -3.16
N ILE A 19 7.93 3.20 -3.41
CA ILE A 19 7.15 2.24 -2.59
C ILE A 19 7.84 1.93 -1.26
N ALA A 20 9.14 1.64 -1.27
CA ALA A 20 9.87 1.08 -0.12
C ALA A 20 10.99 1.99 0.41
N GLY A 21 11.13 3.21 -0.12
CA GLY A 21 12.20 4.11 0.29
C GLY A 21 13.59 3.57 -0.04
N ASN A 22 14.62 4.12 0.62
CA ASN A 22 15.99 3.62 0.47
C ASN A 22 16.21 2.31 1.22
N GLU A 23 15.65 2.18 2.43
CA GLU A 23 15.76 0.98 3.28
C GLU A 23 14.41 0.35 3.55
N LYS A 24 13.45 1.16 4.00
CA LYS A 24 12.05 0.79 4.16
C LYS A 24 11.17 2.04 4.11
N LYS A 25 9.88 1.84 3.86
CA LYS A 25 8.88 2.90 3.92
C LYS A 25 7.59 2.39 4.53
N VAL A 26 7.02 3.25 5.36
CA VAL A 26 5.79 2.97 6.11
C VAL A 26 4.63 3.68 5.45
N TRP A 27 3.55 2.94 5.25
CA TRP A 27 2.28 3.44 4.75
C TRP A 27 1.17 3.13 5.75
N LYS A 28 0.16 3.98 5.77
CA LYS A 28 -1.07 3.79 6.53
C LYS A 28 -2.25 3.78 5.60
N PHE A 29 -3.23 2.92 5.91
CA PHE A 29 -4.49 2.93 5.21
C PHE A 29 -5.20 4.27 5.41
N HIS A 30 -5.57 4.92 4.31
CA HIS A 30 -6.22 6.21 4.33
C HIS A 30 -7.72 6.11 4.02
N SER A 31 -8.05 5.47 2.90
CA SER A 31 -9.44 5.35 2.44
C SER A 31 -9.63 4.21 1.45
N ILE A 32 -10.90 3.86 1.22
CA ILE A 32 -11.33 2.95 0.16
C ILE A 32 -12.50 3.56 -0.61
N GLU A 33 -12.49 3.38 -1.92
CA GLU A 33 -13.63 3.63 -2.82
C GLU A 33 -14.13 2.29 -3.35
N ILE A 34 -15.44 2.18 -3.52
CA ILE A 34 -16.11 1.05 -4.17
C ILE A 34 -16.50 1.49 -5.56
N ILE A 35 -16.14 0.73 -6.57
CA ILE A 35 -16.49 1.01 -7.96
C ILE A 35 -17.31 -0.17 -8.45
N ASP A 36 -18.55 0.09 -8.88
CA ASP A 36 -19.49 -0.91 -9.35
C ASP A 36 -20.19 -0.41 -10.61
N GLU A 37 -20.06 -1.13 -11.73
CA GLU A 37 -20.57 -0.75 -13.05
C GLU A 37 -20.21 0.69 -13.47
N GLY A 38 -19.04 1.17 -13.01
CA GLY A 38 -18.53 2.52 -13.25
C GLY A 38 -19.07 3.61 -12.30
N GLU A 39 -20.03 3.30 -11.44
CA GLU A 39 -20.44 4.16 -10.33
C GLU A 39 -19.40 4.08 -9.21
N VAL A 40 -19.09 5.22 -8.59
CA VAL A 40 -18.10 5.32 -7.52
C VAL A 40 -18.78 5.70 -6.21
N GLU A 41 -18.63 4.86 -5.20
CA GLU A 41 -19.08 5.09 -3.84
C GLU A 41 -17.87 5.34 -2.91
N GLY A 42 -17.97 6.34 -2.03
CA GLY A 42 -16.89 6.78 -1.15
C GLY A 42 -16.23 8.11 -1.59
N PRO A 43 -14.98 8.39 -1.16
CA PRO A 43 -14.11 7.54 -0.36
C PRO A 43 -14.56 7.43 1.10
N TYR A 44 -14.60 6.21 1.63
CA TYR A 44 -14.75 5.98 3.06
C TYR A 44 -13.38 6.05 3.73
N SER A 45 -13.26 6.94 4.70
CA SER A 45 -12.01 7.11 5.44
C SER A 45 -11.75 5.96 6.40
N ALA A 46 -10.48 5.74 6.73
CA ALA A 46 -10.05 4.79 7.75
C ALA A 46 -10.78 5.01 9.09
N SER A 47 -11.12 6.26 9.44
CA SER A 47 -11.84 6.60 10.66
C SER A 47 -13.30 6.18 10.67
N GLU A 48 -13.93 6.03 9.50
CA GLU A 48 -15.32 5.60 9.39
C GLU A 48 -15.44 4.07 9.46
N ILE A 49 -14.43 3.36 8.96
CA ILE A 49 -14.52 1.91 8.73
C ILE A 49 -13.72 1.07 9.74
N TYR A 50 -12.69 1.66 10.39
CA TYR A 50 -11.83 0.94 11.31
C TYR A 50 -11.89 1.46 12.74
N LEU A 51 -11.74 0.53 13.69
CA LEU A 51 -11.46 0.86 15.09
C LEU A 51 -10.14 1.64 15.20
N PRO A 52 -9.98 2.48 16.25
CA PRO A 52 -8.76 3.29 16.42
C PRO A 52 -7.45 2.50 16.39
N CYS A 53 -7.44 1.27 16.91
CA CYS A 53 -6.27 0.39 16.90
C CYS A 53 -5.94 -0.12 15.49
N SER A 54 -6.93 -0.65 14.75
CA SER A 54 -6.73 -1.16 13.39
C SER A 54 -6.33 -0.06 12.41
N ARG A 55 -6.85 1.16 12.61
CA ARG A 55 -6.44 2.35 11.84
C ARG A 55 -4.97 2.73 12.08
N ASP A 56 -4.42 2.39 13.24
CA ASP A 56 -3.03 2.73 13.57
C ASP A 56 -2.02 1.74 13.01
N ASN A 57 -2.48 0.61 12.46
CA ASN A 57 -1.63 -0.40 11.85
C ASN A 57 -0.88 0.14 10.63
N GLU A 58 0.29 -0.43 10.38
CA GLU A 58 1.28 0.06 9.43
C GLU A 58 1.63 -0.99 8.39
N TYR A 59 1.75 -0.55 7.14
CA TYR A 59 2.17 -1.34 5.98
C TYR A 59 3.62 -0.96 5.67
N ILE A 60 4.55 -1.86 5.94
CA ILE A 60 5.99 -1.59 5.83
C ILE A 60 6.55 -2.37 4.65
N PHE A 61 7.04 -1.66 3.65
CA PHE A 61 7.74 -2.25 2.51
C PHE A 61 9.23 -2.04 2.69
N TYR A 62 10.00 -3.14 2.68
CA TYR A 62 11.44 -3.11 2.80
C TYR A 62 12.10 -3.14 1.43
N ASN A 63 13.12 -2.30 1.24
CA ASN A 63 13.97 -2.28 0.05
C ASN A 63 15.23 -3.14 0.25
N ASN A 64 15.04 -4.39 0.69
CA ASN A 64 16.08 -5.40 0.76
C ASN A 64 16.08 -6.28 -0.52
N GLU A 65 16.98 -7.27 -0.56
CA GLU A 65 17.09 -8.22 -1.66
C GLU A 65 15.83 -9.11 -1.78
N GLU A 66 15.24 -9.48 -0.64
CA GLU A 66 14.07 -10.37 -0.56
C GLU A 66 12.74 -9.66 -0.79
N LYS A 67 12.73 -8.32 -0.87
CA LYS A 67 11.53 -7.48 -0.94
C LYS A 67 10.51 -7.89 0.11
N THR A 68 10.91 -7.84 1.37
CA THR A 68 10.02 -8.21 2.48
C THR A 68 8.97 -7.14 2.74
N PHE A 69 7.79 -7.58 3.18
CA PHE A 69 6.64 -6.79 3.57
C PHE A 69 6.22 -7.19 5.00
N GLU A 70 5.85 -6.21 5.81
CA GLU A 70 5.25 -6.44 7.12
C GLU A 70 4.00 -5.59 7.29
N TYR A 71 2.98 -6.18 7.89
CA TYR A 71 1.86 -5.46 8.47
C TYR A 71 1.99 -5.52 9.98
N THR A 72 2.12 -4.37 10.62
CA THR A 72 2.44 -4.28 12.05
C THR A 72 1.33 -3.58 12.82
N SER A 73 1.16 -3.97 14.08
CA SER A 73 0.32 -3.21 15.00
C SER A 73 0.96 -1.85 15.26
N GLY A 74 0.11 -0.83 15.32
CA GLY A 74 0.54 0.52 15.66
C GLY A 74 0.91 0.67 17.14
N THR A 75 0.98 1.92 17.58
CA THR A 75 1.10 2.27 19.00
C THR A 75 -0.16 1.88 19.78
N ILE A 76 -1.33 1.94 19.13
CA ILE A 76 -2.62 1.57 19.72
C ILE A 76 -2.94 0.12 19.37
N LYS A 77 -2.79 -0.79 20.35
CA LYS A 77 -3.09 -2.21 20.16
C LYS A 77 -4.58 -2.53 20.25
N CYS A 78 -5.06 -3.48 19.45
CA CYS A 78 -6.44 -3.98 19.51
C CYS A 78 -6.65 -5.00 20.64
N SER A 79 -5.57 -5.63 21.12
CA SER A 79 -5.58 -6.56 22.25
C SER A 79 -4.28 -6.45 23.04
N THR A 80 -4.32 -6.76 24.35
CA THR A 80 -3.13 -6.78 25.21
C THR A 80 -2.14 -7.89 24.82
N SER A 81 -2.60 -8.93 24.13
CA SER A 81 -1.77 -10.03 23.62
C SER A 81 -1.43 -9.89 22.14
N GLU A 82 -1.72 -8.74 21.52
CA GLU A 82 -1.45 -8.51 20.10
C GLU A 82 0.06 -8.43 19.83
N SER A 83 0.51 -9.19 18.83
CA SER A 83 1.89 -9.19 18.38
C SER A 83 2.23 -7.88 17.67
N ASP A 84 3.50 -7.48 17.72
CA ASP A 84 3.96 -6.27 17.03
C ASP A 84 3.88 -6.45 15.50
N VAL A 85 4.29 -7.61 15.00
CA VAL A 85 4.10 -8.02 13.60
C VAL A 85 2.83 -8.87 13.51
N LEU A 86 1.86 -8.42 12.74
CA LEU A 86 0.57 -9.09 12.52
C LEU A 86 0.64 -10.04 11.32
N LEU A 87 1.46 -9.69 10.32
CA LEU A 87 1.70 -10.46 9.11
C LEU A 87 3.07 -10.10 8.54
N SER A 88 3.76 -11.09 7.98
CA SER A 88 4.99 -10.90 7.20
C SER A 88 4.88 -11.71 5.91
N ASP A 89 5.28 -11.11 4.80
CA ASP A 89 5.26 -11.73 3.47
C ASP A 89 6.34 -11.08 2.56
N ALA A 90 6.40 -11.46 1.30
CA ALA A 90 7.13 -10.75 0.26
C ALA A 90 6.22 -9.78 -0.51
N TRP A 91 6.82 -8.83 -1.22
CA TRP A 91 6.15 -7.99 -2.19
C TRP A 91 6.92 -7.96 -3.51
N SER A 92 6.22 -7.67 -4.61
CA SER A 92 6.86 -7.49 -5.91
C SER A 92 6.16 -6.40 -6.72
N TYR A 93 6.89 -5.78 -7.63
CA TYR A 93 6.34 -4.78 -8.54
C TYR A 93 6.74 -5.09 -9.99
N THR A 94 5.74 -5.21 -10.86
CA THR A 94 5.93 -5.41 -12.30
C THR A 94 5.64 -4.10 -13.03
N THR A 95 6.63 -3.59 -13.75
CA THR A 95 6.54 -2.29 -14.45
C THR A 95 5.69 -2.34 -15.72
N VAL A 96 5.53 -3.52 -16.33
CA VAL A 96 4.84 -3.70 -17.62
C VAL A 96 3.35 -3.36 -17.52
N ASP A 97 2.74 -3.73 -16.41
CA ASP A 97 1.31 -3.61 -16.12
C ASP A 97 1.03 -2.76 -14.88
N ALA A 98 2.08 -2.17 -14.29
CA ALA A 98 2.03 -1.40 -13.05
C ALA A 98 1.38 -2.18 -11.89
N THR A 99 1.68 -3.47 -11.80
CA THR A 99 1.12 -4.35 -10.77
C THR A 99 2.02 -4.40 -9.53
N LEU A 100 1.45 -4.10 -8.37
CA LEU A 100 2.06 -4.33 -7.06
C LEU A 100 1.38 -5.54 -6.41
N GLU A 101 2.16 -6.56 -6.08
CA GLU A 101 1.68 -7.77 -5.40
C GLU A 101 2.24 -7.82 -3.99
N PHE A 102 1.35 -7.95 -3.01
CA PHE A 102 1.68 -8.11 -1.59
C PHE A 102 0.43 -8.60 -0.85
N ALA A 103 0.62 -9.08 0.38
CA ALA A 103 -0.49 -9.45 1.23
C ALA A 103 -1.18 -8.19 1.78
N LEU A 104 -2.42 -7.94 1.37
CA LEU A 104 -3.23 -6.85 1.88
C LEU A 104 -4.25 -7.41 2.89
N PRO A 105 -4.03 -7.21 4.21
CA PRO A 105 -5.00 -7.55 5.24
C PRO A 105 -6.17 -6.57 5.18
N LEU A 106 -7.14 -6.88 4.32
CA LEU A 106 -8.41 -6.18 4.28
C LEU A 106 -9.33 -6.81 5.32
N ALA A 107 -9.21 -6.36 6.57
CA ALA A 107 -10.08 -6.83 7.64
C ALA A 107 -11.60 -6.66 7.32
N LEU A 108 -11.94 -5.77 6.38
CA LEU A 108 -13.30 -5.62 5.83
C LEU A 108 -13.82 -6.88 5.11
N PHE A 109 -12.94 -7.70 4.53
CA PHE A 109 -13.30 -8.95 3.84
C PHE A 109 -13.07 -10.20 4.70
N GLY A 110 -12.67 -10.03 5.97
CA GLY A 110 -12.55 -11.12 6.94
C GLY A 110 -11.36 -12.07 6.73
N ASP A 111 -10.47 -11.79 5.78
CA ASP A 111 -9.30 -12.62 5.48
C ASP A 111 -8.11 -11.77 4.96
N ILE A 112 -6.94 -12.40 4.85
CA ILE A 112 -5.73 -11.84 4.26
C ILE A 112 -5.64 -12.31 2.82
N TYR A 113 -5.60 -11.37 1.87
CA TYR A 113 -5.52 -11.70 0.45
C TYR A 113 -4.19 -11.23 -0.14
N ILE A 114 -3.49 -12.13 -0.83
CA ILE A 114 -2.37 -11.80 -1.71
C ILE A 114 -2.95 -11.56 -3.09
N LEU A 115 -3.05 -10.29 -3.51
CA LEU A 115 -3.70 -9.92 -4.76
C LEU A 115 -2.76 -9.04 -5.62
N PRO A 116 -2.84 -9.18 -6.95
CA PRO A 116 -2.15 -8.28 -7.87
C PRO A 116 -2.93 -6.95 -7.96
N PHE A 117 -2.45 -5.92 -7.27
CA PHE A 117 -3.04 -4.58 -7.30
C PHE A 117 -2.51 -3.77 -8.47
N THR A 118 -3.42 -3.16 -9.25
CA THR A 118 -3.02 -2.19 -10.26
C THR A 118 -2.71 -0.86 -9.59
N VAL A 119 -1.49 -0.35 -9.74
CA VAL A 119 -1.09 0.95 -9.21
C VAL A 119 -1.64 2.07 -10.10
N LYS A 120 -2.64 2.80 -9.60
CA LYS A 120 -3.29 3.92 -10.31
C LYS A 120 -2.57 5.24 -10.10
N LYS A 121 -1.93 5.40 -8.94
CA LYS A 121 -1.12 6.57 -8.58
C LYS A 121 -0.03 6.15 -7.61
N LEU A 122 1.16 6.70 -7.82
CA LEU A 122 2.30 6.51 -6.92
C LEU A 122 3.10 7.82 -6.85
N THR A 123 3.14 8.40 -5.65
CA THR A 123 3.97 9.56 -5.32
C THR A 123 4.82 9.23 -4.09
N ASP A 124 5.56 10.22 -3.58
CA ASP A 124 6.30 10.02 -2.34
C ASP A 124 5.39 9.88 -1.10
N THR A 125 4.15 10.35 -1.14
CA THR A 125 3.26 10.32 0.04
C THR A 125 1.95 9.60 -0.18
N GLU A 126 1.67 9.13 -1.39
CA GLU A 126 0.41 8.49 -1.73
C GLU A 126 0.59 7.31 -2.69
N ILE A 127 0.01 6.17 -2.34
CA ILE A 127 -0.22 5.04 -3.25
C ILE A 127 -1.73 4.87 -3.40
N VAL A 128 -2.18 4.76 -4.64
CA VAL A 128 -3.56 4.39 -4.96
C VAL A 128 -3.53 3.07 -5.72
N LEU A 129 -4.15 2.06 -5.13
CA LEU A 129 -4.18 0.67 -5.57
C LEU A 129 -5.60 0.32 -5.99
N GLU A 130 -5.76 -0.38 -7.10
CA GLU A 130 -7.06 -0.88 -7.55
C GLU A 130 -7.03 -2.40 -7.70
N VAL A 131 -8.02 -3.06 -7.10
CA VAL A 131 -8.21 -4.50 -7.18
C VAL A 131 -9.55 -4.80 -7.82
N TYR A 132 -9.53 -5.57 -8.92
CA TYR A 132 -10.72 -5.93 -9.69
C TYR A 132 -11.26 -7.27 -9.21
N PHE A 133 -12.58 -7.34 -8.99
CA PHE A 133 -13.24 -8.54 -8.51
C PHE A 133 -13.35 -9.65 -9.55
N THR A 134 -13.29 -9.32 -10.84
CA THR A 134 -13.12 -10.30 -11.92
C THR A 134 -11.87 -11.17 -11.76
N LYS A 135 -10.88 -10.73 -10.97
CA LYS A 135 -9.67 -11.50 -10.63
C LYS A 135 -9.81 -12.32 -9.35
N VAL A 136 -10.88 -12.13 -8.57
CA VAL A 136 -11.11 -12.74 -7.25
C VAL A 136 -12.31 -13.70 -7.27
N TYR A 137 -13.33 -13.41 -8.06
CA TYR A 137 -14.54 -14.22 -8.20
C TYR A 137 -14.66 -14.84 -9.60
N VAL A 138 -15.36 -15.98 -9.67
CA VAL A 138 -15.50 -16.80 -10.89
C VAL A 138 -16.51 -16.20 -11.88
N GLU A 139 -17.38 -15.31 -11.42
CA GLU A 139 -18.34 -14.59 -12.26
C GLU A 139 -17.79 -13.20 -12.57
N GLU A 140 -17.85 -12.78 -13.83
CA GLU A 140 -17.40 -11.45 -14.25
C GLU A 140 -18.33 -10.37 -13.66
N THR A 141 -17.94 -9.82 -12.52
CA THR A 141 -18.55 -8.61 -11.96
C THR A 141 -17.70 -7.41 -12.34
N ASP A 142 -18.27 -6.40 -13.00
CA ASP A 142 -17.59 -5.13 -13.29
C ASP A 142 -17.50 -4.27 -12.02
N ALA A 143 -16.74 -4.76 -11.05
CA ALA A 143 -16.56 -4.14 -9.77
C ALA A 143 -15.08 -4.15 -9.36
N SER A 144 -14.67 -3.11 -8.65
CA SER A 144 -13.33 -3.01 -8.08
C SER A 144 -13.32 -2.18 -6.80
N TYR A 145 -12.27 -2.36 -5.99
CA TYR A 145 -11.97 -1.46 -4.90
C TYR A 145 -10.73 -0.65 -5.20
N ARG A 146 -10.79 0.65 -4.87
CA ARG A 146 -9.64 1.52 -4.90
C ARG A 146 -9.20 1.88 -3.48
N VAL A 147 -8.05 1.36 -3.08
CA VAL A 147 -7.45 1.59 -1.77
C VAL A 147 -6.41 2.71 -1.88
N THR A 148 -6.51 3.70 -0.99
CA THR A 148 -5.49 4.73 -0.85
C THR A 148 -4.68 4.47 0.41
N LEU A 149 -3.36 4.38 0.23
CA LEU A 149 -2.39 4.37 1.32
C LEU A 149 -1.62 5.69 1.32
N ARG A 150 -1.32 6.21 2.52
CA ARG A 150 -0.53 7.43 2.68
C ARG A 150 0.68 7.20 3.56
N SER A 151 1.78 7.86 3.21
CA SER A 151 2.99 7.90 4.01
C SER A 151 3.15 9.32 4.54
N ASP A 152 3.52 9.46 5.80
CA ASP A 152 3.98 10.73 6.32
C ASP A 152 5.40 10.97 5.80
N SER A 153 5.60 12.02 5.01
CA SER A 153 6.90 12.42 4.44
C SER A 153 7.94 12.89 5.48
N SER A 154 7.77 12.52 6.75
CA SER A 154 8.57 13.01 7.87
C SER A 154 9.01 11.88 8.79
N ARG A 155 9.79 10.94 8.27
CA ARG A 155 10.78 10.17 9.04
C ARG A 155 12.01 9.90 8.20
#